data_AF-A0A521IIE7-F1
#
_entry.id   AF-A0A521IIE7-F1
#
_cell.length_a   1.000
_cell.length_b   1.000
_cell.length_c   1.000
_cell.angle_alpha   90.00
_cell.angle_beta   90.00
_cell.angle_gamma   90.00
#
_symmetry.space_group_name_H-M   'P 1'
#
loop_
_entity.id
_entity.type
_entity.pdbx_description
1 polymer ?
#
loop_
_entity_poly.entity_id
_entity_poly.type
_entity_poly.pdbx_seq_one_letter_code
_entity_poly.pdbx_strand_id
1 'polypeptide(L)' 'MPAACAAVFKWIEDNGYVASDCPRESYIDGIWNCETDADWLTELQVPVVREAN' A
#
# COMPACT_ATOMS: atom_id res chain seq x y z
N MET A 1 -10.10 -0.46 1.09
CA MET A 1 -8.77 0.04 1.51
C MET A 1 -8.28 -0.43 2.87
N PRO A 2 -9.07 -0.47 3.97
CA PRO A 2 -8.56 -0.86 5.29
C PRO A 2 -7.88 -2.24 5.33
N ALA A 3 -8.40 -3.20 4.55
CA ALA A 3 -7.83 -4.54 4.44
C ALA A 3 -6.46 -4.58 3.75
N ALA A 4 -6.23 -3.72 2.74
CA ALA A 4 -4.94 -3.64 2.04
C ALA A 4 -3.87 -3.03 2.95
N CYS A 5 -4.21 -1.97 3.70
CA CYS A 5 -3.30 -1.40 4.70
C CYS A 5 -2.93 -2.42 5.77
N ALA A 6 -3.92 -3.10 6.37
CA ALA A 6 -3.67 -4.11 7.40
C ALA A 6 -2.77 -5.26 6.89
N ALA A 7 -2.97 -5.72 5.66
CA ALA A 7 -2.13 -6.76 5.05
C ALA A 7 -0.68 -6.30 4.85
N VAL A 8 -0.47 -5.08 4.37
CA VAL A 8 0.87 -4.52 4.18
C VAL A 8 1.59 -4.36 5.52
N PHE A 9 0.96 -3.75 6.53
CA PHE A 9 1.58 -3.57 7.84
C PHE A 9 1.91 -4.90 8.53
N LYS A 10 1.03 -5.90 8.42
CA LYS A 10 1.32 -7.25 8.92
C LYS A 10 2.54 -7.86 8.22
N TRP A 11 2.63 -7.74 6.89
CA TRP A 11 3.79 -8.22 6.16
C TRP A 11 5.08 -7.51 6.59
N ILE A 12 5.03 -6.19 6.81
CA ILE A 12 6.18 -5.40 7.29
C ILE A 12 6.70 -5.95 8.63
N GLU A 13 5.80 -6.16 9.60
CA GLU A 13 6.13 -6.72 10.91
C GLU A 13 6.66 -8.17 10.82
N ASP A 14 5.94 -9.05 10.10
CA ASP A 14 6.30 -10.47 9.93
C ASP A 14 7.68 -10.66 9.27
N ASN A 15 8.20 -9.63 8.56
CA ASN A 15 9.48 -9.66 7.87
C ASN A 15 10.59 -8.85 8.57
N GLY A 16 10.37 -8.36 9.79
CA GLY A 16 11.38 -7.63 10.58
C GLY A 16 11.71 -6.24 10.02
N TYR A 17 10.72 -5.60 9.40
CA TYR A 17 10.79 -4.22 8.94
C TYR A 17 9.94 -3.33 9.83
N VAL A 18 10.25 -2.03 9.81
CA VAL A 18 9.41 -0.99 10.40
C VAL A 18 9.11 0.07 9.35
N ALA A 19 7.89 0.63 9.40
CA ALA A 19 7.52 1.74 8.52
C ALA A 19 8.39 2.96 8.85
N SER A 20 9.10 3.48 7.86
CA SER A 20 10.03 4.59 8.03
C SER A 20 9.41 5.95 7.75
N ASP A 21 8.25 5.97 7.08
CA ASP A 21 7.54 7.17 6.67
C ASP A 21 6.05 6.85 6.43
N CYS A 22 5.25 7.86 6.10
CA CYS A 22 3.83 7.72 5.84
C CYS A 22 3.55 6.86 4.59
N PRO A 23 2.52 6.00 4.63
CA PRO A 23 2.00 5.34 3.44
C PRO A 23 1.59 6.34 2.36
N ARG A 24 1.76 5.96 1.10
CA ARG A 24 1.39 6.75 -0.07
C ARG A 24 0.39 5.98 -0.91
N GLU A 25 -0.62 6.70 -1.40
CA GLU A 25 -1.65 6.16 -2.29
C GLU A 25 -1.59 6.86 -3.65
N SER A 26 -1.52 6.06 -4.71
CA SER A 26 -1.54 6.54 -6.09
C SER A 26 -2.72 5.93 -6.82
N TYR A 27 -3.64 6.77 -7.28
CA TYR A 27 -4.77 6.36 -8.12
C TYR A 27 -4.29 6.33 -9.56
N ILE A 28 -4.04 5.13 -10.09
CA ILE A 28 -3.46 4.92 -11.43
C ILE A 28 -4.60 4.90 -12.45
N ASP A 29 -5.60 4.06 -12.21
CA ASP A 29 -6.76 3.89 -13.07
C ASP A 29 -8.04 4.22 -12.31
N GLY A 30 -8.97 4.90 -12.97
CA GLY A 30 -10.16 5.45 -12.35
C GLY A 30 -11.16 6.00 -13.37
N ILE A 31 -12.03 6.90 -12.90
CA ILE A 31 -13.11 7.48 -13.71
C ILE A 31 -12.65 8.19 -15.01
N TRP A 32 -11.37 8.56 -15.10
CA TRP A 32 -10.81 9.23 -16.27
C TRP A 32 -10.38 8.28 -17.39
N ASN A 33 -10.17 6.98 -17.11
CA ASN A 33 -9.64 6.02 -18.09
C ASN A 33 -10.29 4.63 -18.06
N CYS A 34 -11.17 4.34 -17.10
CA CYS A 34 -11.91 3.09 -17.02
C CYS A 34 -13.40 3.29 -17.27
N GLU A 35 -14.04 2.31 -17.93
CA GLU A 35 -15.50 2.29 -18.11
C GLU A 35 -16.24 1.80 -16.86
N THR A 36 -15.60 0.95 -16.06
CA THR A 36 -16.19 0.37 -14.83
C THR A 36 -15.26 0.53 -13.62
N ASP A 37 -15.83 0.47 -12.42
CA ASP A 37 -15.08 0.55 -11.16
C ASP A 37 -14.26 -0.71 -10.86
N ALA A 38 -14.62 -1.85 -11.46
CA ALA A 38 -13.90 -3.10 -11.36
C ALA A 38 -12.49 -3.03 -11.96
N ASP A 39 -12.28 -2.11 -12.91
CA ASP A 39 -11.00 -1.89 -13.58
C ASP A 39 -10.14 -0.83 -12.88
N TRP A 40 -10.63 -0.19 -11.82
CA TRP A 40 -9.88 0.85 -11.12
C TRP A 40 -8.69 0.26 -10.38
N LEU A 41 -7.56 0.97 -10.45
CA LEU A 41 -6.31 0.57 -9.85
C LEU A 41 -5.79 1.65 -8.93
N THR A 42 -5.62 1.30 -7.66
CA THR A 42 -4.94 2.12 -6.66
C THR A 42 -3.73 1.36 -6.15
N GLU A 43 -2.58 2.02 -6.14
CA GLU A 43 -1.34 1.49 -5.57
C GLU A 43 -1.13 2.07 -4.18
N LEU A 44 -0.85 1.20 -3.21
CA LEU A 44 -0.46 1.56 -1.85
C LEU A 44 1.02 1.23 -1.65
N GLN A 45 1.81 2.23 -1.26
CA GLN A 45 3.24 2.07 -0.96
C GLN A 45 3.52 2.45 0.49
N VAL A 46 4.34 1.67 1.18
CA VAL A 46 4.81 1.97 2.54
C VAL A 46 6.34 1.96 2.55
N PRO A 47 7.01 3.10 2.80
CA PRO A 47 8.45 3.13 2.99
C PRO A 47 8.85 2.34 4.24
N VAL A 48 9.87 1.48 4.12
CA VAL A 48 10.32 0.63 5.22
C VAL A 48 11.83 0.66 5.40
N VAL A 49 12.27 0.47 6.64
CA VAL A 49 13.66 0.19 7.00
C VAL A 49 13.72 -1.14 7.74
N ARG A 50 14.82 -1.88 7.58
CA ARG A 50 15.02 -3.11 8.33
C ARG A 50 15.36 -2.76 9.77
N GLU A 51 14.72 -3.42 10.72
CA GLU A 51 15.03 -3.23 12.13
C GLU A 51 16.46 -3.73 12.37
N ALA A 52 17.33 -2.85 12.86
CA ALA A 52 18.69 -3.23 13.25
C ALA A 52 18.61 -3.77 14.69
N ASN A 53 18.69 -5.09 14.83
CA ASN A 53 18.84 -5.77 16.13
C ASN A 53 20.08 -5.29 16.88
#